data_AF-A0A2D6NX64-F1
#
_entry.id   AF-A0A2D6NX64-F1
#
_cell.length_a   1.000
_cell.length_b   1.000
_cell.length_c   1.000
_cell.angle_alpha   90.00
_cell.angle_beta   90.00
_cell.angle_gamma   90.00
#
_symmetry.space_group_name_H-M   'P 1'
#
loop_
_entity.id
_entity.type
_entity.pdbx_description
1 polymer ?
#
loop_
_entity_poly.entity_id
_entity_poly.type
_entity_poly.pdbx_seq_one_letter_code
_entity_poly.pdbx_strand_id
1 'polypeptide(L)'
;MERNKVIIFVAIAVVALFLFGVSKEGITGKVSTNIVDCYDSDGGEEPEIGGNLIGSFNPTKAKKDYCVDVNTVGEYYCEVSRSDGEIKKIPCEFGCIEEGGYGICKSTEVASVECGNGCAYNGKCLATGIRVAGRYCGFGGVLRSQKEGSCDNSYECVSNLCISGSCLTEEGGRNFLKDVEQTYFWE
;
A
#
# COMPACT_ATOMS: atom_id res chain seq x y z
N MET A 1 3.64 69.41 -34.96
CA MET A 1 4.01 67.99 -35.22
C MET A 1 4.25 67.19 -33.94
N GLU A 2 4.32 67.82 -32.76
CA GLU A 2 4.63 67.12 -31.49
C GLU A 2 3.41 66.47 -30.82
N ARG A 3 2.21 67.05 -30.93
CA ARG A 3 1.01 66.54 -30.25
C ARG A 3 0.58 65.14 -30.70
N ASN A 4 0.81 64.81 -31.98
CA ASN A 4 0.45 63.48 -32.52
C ASN A 4 1.43 62.38 -32.06
N LYS A 5 2.69 62.72 -31.76
CA LYS A 5 3.67 61.75 -31.26
C LYS A 5 3.37 61.30 -29.84
N VAL A 6 2.86 62.21 -29.00
CA VAL A 6 2.48 61.89 -27.61
C VAL A 6 1.30 60.94 -27.56
N ILE A 7 0.28 61.14 -28.41
CA ILE A 7 -0.92 60.28 -28.45
C ILE A 7 -0.54 58.85 -28.87
N ILE A 8 0.36 58.70 -29.85
CA ILE A 8 0.84 57.38 -30.31
C ILE A 8 1.62 56.68 -29.19
N PHE A 9 2.49 57.39 -28.48
CA PHE A 9 3.25 56.81 -27.37
C PHE A 9 2.35 56.33 -26.22
N VAL A 10 1.34 57.12 -25.85
CA VAL A 10 0.37 56.73 -24.81
C VAL A 10 -0.45 55.52 -25.24
N ALA A 11 -0.89 55.46 -26.50
CA ALA A 11 -1.63 54.32 -27.03
C ALA A 11 -0.79 53.03 -26.99
N ILE A 12 0.49 53.10 -27.37
CA ILE A 12 1.41 51.95 -27.32
C ILE A 12 1.64 51.50 -25.86
N ALA A 13 1.82 52.43 -24.92
CA ALA A 13 2.02 52.10 -23.52
C ALA A 13 0.80 51.41 -22.89
N VAL A 14 -0.42 51.84 -23.24
CA VAL A 14 -1.66 51.21 -22.77
C VAL A 14 -1.82 49.80 -23.36
N VAL A 15 -1.56 49.62 -24.66
CA VAL A 15 -1.61 48.29 -25.29
C VAL A 15 -0.57 47.35 -24.70
N ALA A 16 0.64 47.84 -24.41
CA ALA A 16 1.67 47.04 -23.73
C ALA A 16 1.23 46.62 -22.32
N LEU A 17 0.62 47.52 -21.54
CA LEU A 17 0.08 47.17 -20.21
C LEU A 17 -1.03 46.11 -20.27
N PHE A 18 -1.88 46.14 -21.31
CA PHE A 18 -2.89 45.09 -21.51
C PHE A 18 -2.29 43.77 -22.01
N LEU A 19 -1.22 43.79 -22.81
CA LEU A 19 -0.57 42.55 -23.28
C LEU A 19 0.31 41.89 -22.20
N PHE A 20 0.91 42.66 -21.30
CA PHE A 20 1.80 42.14 -20.24
C PHE A 20 1.15 42.07 -18.85
N GLY A 21 -0.03 42.67 -18.66
CA GLY A 21 -0.74 42.71 -17.37
C GLY A 21 -1.67 41.54 -17.09
N VAL A 22 -1.83 40.59 -18.02
CA VAL A 22 -2.73 39.45 -17.84
C VAL A 22 -1.95 38.24 -17.32
N SER A 23 -2.37 37.80 -16.13
CA SER A 23 -2.18 36.45 -15.58
C SER A 23 -0.75 36.07 -15.14
N LYS A 24 -0.35 36.56 -13.97
CA LYS A 24 0.30 35.68 -12.98
C LYS A 24 -0.79 35.03 -12.12
N GLU A 25 -1.59 34.15 -12.71
CA GLU A 25 -2.19 33.09 -11.92
C GLU A 25 -1.02 32.23 -11.46
N GLY A 26 -0.52 32.55 -10.26
CA GLY A 26 0.42 31.70 -9.58
C GLY A 26 -0.19 30.30 -9.57
N ILE A 27 0.49 29.38 -10.26
CA ILE A 27 0.26 27.95 -10.11
C ILE A 27 0.57 27.67 -8.64
N THR A 28 -0.43 27.88 -7.78
CA THR A 28 -0.54 27.29 -6.47
C THR A 28 -0.89 25.84 -6.73
N GLY A 29 0.07 25.12 -7.32
CA GLY A 29 0.14 23.69 -7.19
C GLY A 29 0.22 23.47 -5.69
N LYS A 30 -0.93 23.25 -5.05
CA LYS A 30 -0.99 22.63 -3.75
C LYS A 30 -0.23 21.33 -3.96
N VAL A 31 1.03 21.30 -3.53
CA VAL A 31 1.74 20.06 -3.30
C VAL A 31 0.76 19.25 -2.47
N SER A 32 0.18 18.21 -3.08
CA SER A 32 -0.68 17.28 -2.38
C SER A 32 0.24 16.61 -1.37
N THR A 33 0.27 17.15 -0.15
CA THR A 33 1.03 16.60 0.98
C THR A 33 0.37 15.33 1.53
N ASN A 34 -0.55 14.71 0.79
CA ASN A 34 -1.08 13.37 1.06
C ASN A 34 -0.12 12.30 0.55
N ILE A 35 1.14 12.33 0.98
CA ILE A 35 2.04 11.18 0.84
C ILE A 35 2.58 10.93 2.24
N VAL A 36 1.75 10.26 3.03
CA VAL A 36 2.14 9.62 4.26
C VAL A 36 1.20 8.43 4.42
N ASP A 37 1.59 7.29 3.83
CA ASP A 37 0.96 5.98 4.05
C ASP A 37 1.80 5.26 5.10
N CYS A 38 1.18 4.94 6.23
CA CYS A 38 1.70 3.94 7.16
C CYS A 38 1.67 2.59 6.43
N TYR A 39 2.82 1.96 6.25
CA TYR A 39 2.94 0.63 5.67
C TYR A 39 3.33 -0.36 6.74
N ASP A 40 2.54 -1.42 6.84
CA ASP A 40 2.76 -2.54 7.73
C ASP A 40 3.04 -3.80 6.92
N SER A 41 4.14 -4.48 7.20
CA SER A 41 4.62 -5.56 6.33
C SER A 41 3.98 -6.92 6.60
N ASP A 42 3.36 -7.12 7.76
CA ASP A 42 2.65 -8.35 8.10
C ASP A 42 1.13 -8.27 7.86
N GLY A 43 0.60 -7.06 7.64
CA GLY A 43 -0.80 -6.82 7.36
C GLY A 43 -1.65 -6.38 8.56
N GLY A 44 -1.05 -6.02 9.69
CA GLY A 44 -1.75 -5.36 10.80
C GLY A 44 -1.34 -5.89 12.17
N GLU A 45 -2.27 -6.55 12.84
CA GLU A 45 -2.04 -7.13 14.18
C GLU A 45 -1.87 -8.65 14.08
N GLU A 46 -0.80 -9.10 13.41
CA GLU A 46 -0.50 -10.52 13.18
C GLU A 46 0.71 -10.99 14.00
N PRO A 47 0.56 -11.22 15.33
CA PRO A 47 1.67 -11.43 16.26
C PRO A 47 2.52 -12.68 15.99
N GLU A 48 2.08 -13.56 15.10
CA GLU A 48 2.79 -14.78 14.70
C GLU A 48 3.73 -14.55 13.49
N ILE A 49 3.68 -13.37 12.89
CA ILE A 49 4.46 -12.98 11.71
C ILE A 49 5.27 -11.75 12.09
N GLY A 50 6.60 -11.80 11.94
CA GLY A 50 7.42 -10.62 12.20
C GLY A 50 7.20 -9.54 11.15
N GLY A 51 6.81 -8.35 11.61
CA GLY A 51 6.49 -7.18 10.81
C GLY A 51 7.43 -5.99 11.01
N ASN A 52 7.31 -5.05 10.07
CA ASN A 52 7.89 -3.73 10.15
C ASN A 52 6.81 -2.72 9.85
N LEU A 53 6.73 -1.72 10.71
CA LEU A 53 5.98 -0.52 10.46
C LEU A 53 6.89 0.57 9.92
N ILE A 54 6.58 1.04 8.71
CA ILE A 54 7.21 2.19 8.07
C ILE A 54 6.17 3.31 8.04
N GLY A 55 6.24 4.18 9.05
CA GLY A 55 5.40 5.37 9.16
C GLY A 55 6.10 6.59 8.58
N SER A 56 5.34 7.54 8.05
CA SER A 56 5.94 8.62 7.27
C SER A 56 6.40 9.83 8.09
N PHE A 57 6.25 9.78 9.41
CA PHE A 57 6.96 10.68 10.32
C PHE A 57 8.47 10.36 10.43
N ASN A 58 8.86 9.12 10.15
CA ASN A 58 10.26 8.72 10.10
C ASN A 58 10.49 7.59 9.09
N PRO A 59 10.44 7.88 7.78
CA PRO A 59 10.52 6.87 6.73
C PRO A 59 11.86 6.13 6.68
N THR A 60 12.90 6.63 7.37
CA THR A 60 14.22 6.02 7.40
C THR A 60 14.40 5.02 8.54
N LYS A 61 13.46 4.97 9.49
CA LYS A 61 13.56 4.07 10.66
C LYS A 61 12.28 3.25 10.80
N ALA A 62 12.31 2.05 10.26
CA ALA A 62 11.28 1.05 10.51
C ALA A 62 11.18 0.74 12.02
N LYS A 63 9.95 0.68 12.54
CA LYS A 63 9.66 0.11 13.85
C LYS A 63 9.38 -1.38 13.65
N LYS A 64 9.93 -2.23 14.51
CA LYS A 64 9.86 -3.69 14.38
C LYS A 64 9.16 -4.28 15.58
N ASP A 65 8.41 -5.35 15.38
CA ASP A 65 7.85 -6.07 16.50
C ASP A 65 8.95 -6.62 17.37
N TYR A 66 8.67 -6.71 18.66
CA TYR A 66 9.68 -7.05 19.65
C TYR A 66 9.04 -7.77 20.84
N CYS A 67 9.81 -8.66 21.47
CA CYS A 67 9.35 -9.27 22.71
C CYS A 67 9.46 -8.26 23.86
N VAL A 68 8.31 -7.87 24.40
CA VAL A 68 8.24 -7.02 25.61
C VAL A 68 8.73 -7.82 26.81
N ASP A 69 8.34 -9.09 26.88
CA ASP A 69 8.81 -10.07 27.85
C ASP A 69 8.70 -11.48 27.25
N VAL A 70 8.95 -12.52 28.05
CA VAL A 70 8.95 -13.92 27.60
C VAL A 70 7.62 -14.41 27.05
N ASN A 71 6.50 -13.74 27.36
CA ASN A 71 5.15 -14.14 26.97
C ASN A 71 4.35 -13.00 26.34
N THR A 72 4.99 -11.92 25.90
CA THR A 72 4.29 -10.76 25.34
C THR A 72 5.06 -10.19 24.17
N VAL A 73 4.42 -10.09 23.01
CA VAL A 73 4.93 -9.35 21.85
C VAL A 73 4.37 -7.93 21.85
N GLY A 74 5.22 -6.96 21.54
CA GLY A 74 4.85 -5.60 21.23
C GLY A 74 4.77 -5.46 19.71
N GLU A 75 3.55 -5.44 19.19
CA GLU A 75 3.23 -5.34 17.78
C GLU A 75 3.12 -3.88 17.35
N TYR A 76 3.85 -3.48 16.31
CA TYR A 76 3.67 -2.19 15.66
C TYR A 76 2.75 -2.30 14.46
N TYR A 77 1.59 -1.64 14.52
CA TYR A 77 0.59 -1.75 13.47
C TYR A 77 0.02 -0.39 13.05
N CYS A 78 -0.52 -0.34 11.83
CA CYS A 78 -1.16 0.84 11.26
C CYS A 78 -2.67 0.84 11.55
N GLU A 79 -3.17 1.63 12.51
CA GLU A 79 -4.63 1.80 12.71
C GLU A 79 -5.24 2.70 11.62
N VAL A 80 -4.53 3.76 11.24
CA VAL A 80 -4.88 4.68 10.15
C VAL A 80 -3.64 5.07 9.36
N SER A 81 -3.82 5.42 8.08
CA SER A 81 -2.71 5.74 7.16
C SER A 81 -1.80 6.89 7.62
N ARG A 82 -2.19 7.67 8.63
CA ARG A 82 -1.41 8.82 9.15
C ARG A 82 -0.86 8.66 10.58
N SER A 83 -0.79 7.46 11.13
CA SER A 83 -0.17 7.24 12.45
C SER A 83 1.34 7.00 12.30
N ASP A 84 2.11 7.23 13.38
CA ASP A 84 3.49 6.75 13.47
C ASP A 84 3.55 5.27 13.88
N GLY A 85 2.42 4.56 13.78
CA GLY A 85 2.22 3.20 14.25
C GLY A 85 1.90 3.14 15.74
N GLU A 86 0.82 2.45 16.07
CA GLU A 86 0.45 2.14 17.44
C GLU A 86 1.19 0.88 17.92
N ILE A 87 1.35 0.73 19.24
CA ILE A 87 1.92 -0.48 19.83
C ILE A 87 0.83 -1.25 20.55
N LYS A 88 0.56 -2.48 20.11
CA LYS A 88 -0.30 -3.41 20.83
C LYS A 88 0.54 -4.43 21.57
N LYS A 89 0.27 -4.60 22.87
CA LYS A 89 0.87 -5.67 23.66
C LYS A 89 -0.02 -6.90 23.59
N ILE A 90 0.44 -7.93 22.90
CA ILE A 90 -0.33 -9.15 22.67
C ILE A 90 0.32 -10.27 23.50
N PRO A 91 -0.42 -10.93 24.42
CA PRO A 91 0.08 -12.07 25.16
C PRO A 91 0.23 -13.29 24.25
N CYS A 92 1.40 -13.93 24.30
CA CYS A 92 1.74 -15.14 23.56
C CYS A 92 1.55 -16.37 24.44
N GLU A 93 0.63 -17.26 24.06
CA GLU A 93 0.31 -18.47 24.82
C GLU A 93 1.53 -19.39 25.01
N PHE A 94 2.40 -19.50 24.00
CA PHE A 94 3.56 -20.38 24.00
C PHE A 94 4.90 -19.63 24.08
N GLY A 95 4.85 -18.37 24.50
CA GLY A 95 6.01 -17.49 24.63
C GLY A 95 6.28 -16.63 23.41
N CYS A 96 7.08 -15.60 23.60
CA CYS A 96 7.59 -14.72 22.55
C CYS A 96 9.04 -15.10 22.22
N ILE A 97 9.37 -15.16 20.94
CA ILE A 97 10.72 -15.45 20.45
C ILE A 97 11.18 -14.36 19.48
N GLU A 98 12.49 -14.13 19.40
CA GLU A 98 13.07 -13.24 18.39
C GLU A 98 13.55 -14.06 17.19
N GLU A 99 12.91 -13.89 16.02
CA GLU A 99 13.27 -14.54 14.77
C GLU A 99 13.50 -13.50 13.68
N GLY A 100 14.62 -13.58 12.96
CA GLY A 100 14.95 -12.59 11.92
C GLY A 100 15.14 -11.15 12.43
N GLY A 101 15.23 -10.96 13.76
CA GLY A 101 15.28 -9.64 14.40
C GLY A 101 13.90 -9.03 14.66
N TYR A 102 12.84 -9.84 14.69
CA TYR A 102 11.47 -9.48 15.05
C TYR A 102 11.01 -10.31 16.23
N GLY A 103 10.26 -9.73 17.16
CA GLY A 103 9.53 -10.47 18.18
C GLY A 103 8.28 -11.08 17.57
N ILE A 104 8.08 -12.39 17.76
CA ILE A 104 6.88 -13.11 17.32
C ILE A 104 6.37 -14.00 18.45
N CYS A 105 5.06 -14.17 18.53
CA CYS A 105 4.46 -15.20 19.34
C CYS A 105 4.77 -16.58 18.75
N LYS A 106 5.38 -17.43 19.56
CA LYS A 106 5.54 -18.84 19.23
C LYS A 106 4.16 -19.46 19.08
N SER A 107 3.88 -20.05 17.93
CA SER A 107 2.75 -20.95 17.80
C SER A 107 3.18 -22.34 18.30
N THR A 108 2.28 -23.07 18.96
CA THR A 108 2.43 -24.53 19.02
C THR A 108 2.53 -24.98 17.59
N GLU A 109 3.70 -25.45 17.16
CA GLU A 109 3.92 -25.99 15.82
C GLU A 109 2.70 -26.80 15.44
N VAL A 110 1.83 -26.22 14.62
CA VAL A 110 0.62 -26.89 14.20
C VAL A 110 1.17 -27.94 13.26
N ALA A 111 1.29 -29.17 13.78
CA ALA A 111 1.95 -30.30 13.12
C ALA A 111 1.75 -30.16 11.62
N SER A 112 2.84 -29.89 10.89
CA SER A 112 2.77 -29.43 9.52
C SER A 112 1.86 -30.36 8.72
N VAL A 113 0.65 -29.91 8.43
CA VAL A 113 -0.31 -30.73 7.71
C VAL A 113 0.25 -30.87 6.30
N GLU A 114 0.60 -32.09 5.90
CA GLU A 114 1.03 -32.35 4.52
C GLU A 114 -0.15 -32.13 3.58
N CYS A 115 -0.11 -31.02 2.85
CA CYS A 115 -1.13 -30.66 1.87
C CYS A 115 -0.67 -31.12 0.48
N GLY A 116 -1.21 -32.25 0.01
CA GLY A 116 -0.78 -32.85 -1.26
C GLY A 116 -0.86 -31.89 -2.46
N ASN A 117 -1.98 -31.17 -2.64
CA ASN A 117 -2.20 -30.20 -3.72
C ASN A 117 -2.64 -28.84 -3.16
N GLY A 118 -1.88 -28.28 -2.22
CA GLY A 118 -2.28 -27.06 -1.54
C GLY A 118 -1.23 -26.53 -0.58
N CYS A 119 -1.60 -25.52 0.20
CA CYS A 119 -0.72 -24.89 1.18
C CYS A 119 -1.23 -25.14 2.59
N ALA A 120 -0.34 -25.46 3.51
CA ALA A 120 -0.65 -25.52 4.92
C ALA A 120 -0.79 -24.10 5.49
N TYR A 121 -1.92 -23.82 6.15
CA TYR A 121 -2.17 -22.56 6.84
C TYR A 121 -3.05 -22.81 8.08
N ASN A 122 -2.55 -22.46 9.27
CA ASN A 122 -3.24 -22.65 10.55
C ASN A 122 -3.85 -24.06 10.72
N GLY A 123 -3.04 -25.09 10.41
CA GLY A 123 -3.45 -26.49 10.52
C GLY A 123 -4.48 -26.96 9.50
N LYS A 124 -4.73 -26.18 8.45
CA LYS A 124 -5.65 -26.53 7.36
C LYS A 124 -4.95 -26.51 6.02
N CYS A 125 -5.45 -27.30 5.08
CA CYS A 125 -5.00 -27.24 3.69
C CYS A 125 -5.85 -26.26 2.90
N LEU A 126 -5.20 -25.25 2.34
CA LEU A 126 -5.77 -24.33 1.37
C LEU A 126 -5.56 -24.90 -0.04
N ALA A 127 -6.58 -24.82 -0.87
CA ALA A 127 -6.43 -25.12 -2.29
C ALA A 127 -5.54 -24.08 -3.00
N THR A 128 -4.87 -24.47 -4.08
CA THR A 128 -4.13 -23.54 -4.93
C THR A 128 -5.03 -22.40 -5.42
N GLY A 129 -4.51 -21.17 -5.40
CA GLY A 129 -5.24 -19.94 -5.76
C GLY A 129 -6.02 -19.29 -4.62
N ILE A 130 -6.17 -19.97 -3.47
CA ILE A 130 -6.83 -19.37 -2.30
C ILE A 130 -5.95 -18.26 -1.70
N ARG A 131 -6.59 -17.13 -1.36
CA ARG A 131 -5.97 -15.97 -0.73
C ARG A 131 -6.35 -15.90 0.75
N VAL A 132 -5.38 -15.56 1.61
CA VAL A 132 -5.58 -15.36 3.06
C VAL A 132 -4.50 -14.42 3.59
N ALA A 133 -4.86 -13.47 4.46
CA ALA A 133 -3.93 -12.59 5.17
C ALA A 133 -2.82 -11.97 4.26
N GLY A 134 -3.22 -11.29 3.18
CA GLY A 134 -2.27 -10.67 2.24
C GLY A 134 -1.35 -11.65 1.48
N ARG A 135 -1.64 -12.96 1.54
CA ARG A 135 -0.91 -14.04 0.89
C ARG A 135 -1.83 -14.86 -0.01
N TYR A 136 -1.23 -15.66 -0.88
CA TYR A 136 -1.95 -16.60 -1.73
C TYR A 136 -1.24 -17.95 -1.79
N CYS A 137 -2.01 -19.02 -1.96
CA CYS A 137 -1.48 -20.35 -2.14
C CYS A 137 -1.05 -20.57 -3.59
N GLY A 138 0.26 -20.63 -3.84
CA GLY A 138 0.80 -20.85 -5.18
C GLY A 138 0.72 -22.30 -5.65
N PHE A 139 1.02 -22.53 -6.93
CA PHE A 139 1.05 -23.88 -7.53
C PHE A 139 2.09 -24.81 -6.91
N GLY A 140 3.12 -24.25 -6.24
CA GLY A 140 4.14 -25.04 -5.54
C GLY A 140 3.74 -25.52 -4.15
N GLY A 141 2.48 -25.33 -3.71
CA GLY A 141 2.04 -25.68 -2.36
C GLY A 141 2.62 -24.78 -1.26
N VAL A 142 3.12 -23.60 -1.64
CA VAL A 142 3.72 -22.63 -0.73
C VAL A 142 2.90 -21.34 -0.74
N LEU A 143 2.62 -20.83 0.46
CA LEU A 143 2.04 -19.50 0.64
C LEU A 143 3.05 -18.43 0.25
N ARG A 144 2.62 -17.49 -0.59
CA ARG A 144 3.44 -16.38 -1.07
C ARG A 144 2.73 -15.06 -0.80
N SER A 145 3.48 -14.02 -0.49
CA SER A 145 2.91 -12.67 -0.36
C SER A 145 2.35 -12.17 -1.67
N GLN A 146 1.25 -11.43 -1.58
CA GLN A 146 0.73 -10.68 -2.71
C GLN A 146 1.60 -9.44 -2.97
N LYS A 147 1.56 -8.94 -4.20
CA LYS A 147 2.42 -7.84 -4.66
C LYS A 147 1.69 -6.88 -5.59
N GLU A 148 2.31 -5.73 -5.78
CA GLU A 148 2.02 -4.80 -6.87
C GLU A 148 3.10 -4.91 -7.96
N GLY A 149 2.80 -4.53 -9.20
CA GLY A 149 3.74 -4.64 -10.31
C GLY A 149 3.62 -5.96 -11.09
N SER A 150 4.72 -6.60 -11.47
CA SER A 150 4.68 -7.75 -12.40
C SER A 150 4.08 -9.02 -11.78
N CYS A 151 3.26 -9.73 -12.55
CA CYS A 151 2.55 -10.95 -12.13
C CYS A 151 2.45 -11.98 -13.27
N ASP A 152 2.35 -13.26 -12.91
CA ASP A 152 2.04 -14.34 -13.85
C ASP A 152 0.56 -14.71 -13.81
N ASN A 153 -0.10 -14.52 -12.66
CA ASN A 153 -1.53 -14.75 -12.49
C ASN A 153 -2.19 -13.73 -11.53
N SER A 154 -3.52 -13.68 -11.55
CA SER A 154 -4.32 -12.72 -10.77
C SER A 154 -4.24 -12.88 -9.25
N TYR A 155 -3.91 -14.07 -8.73
CA TYR A 155 -3.83 -14.30 -7.28
C TYR A 155 -2.60 -13.64 -6.65
N GLU A 156 -1.56 -13.38 -7.45
CA GLU A 156 -0.37 -12.64 -7.03
C GLU A 156 -0.66 -11.19 -6.70
N CYS A 157 -1.71 -10.61 -7.29
CA CYS A 157 -2.00 -9.20 -7.19
C CYS A 157 -2.88 -8.89 -5.99
N VAL A 158 -2.53 -7.83 -5.24
CA VAL A 158 -3.39 -7.28 -4.18
C VAL A 158 -4.80 -6.98 -4.73
N SER A 159 -4.87 -6.37 -5.92
CA SER A 159 -6.11 -6.06 -6.65
C SER A 159 -6.88 -7.26 -7.21
N ASN A 160 -6.34 -8.48 -7.11
CA ASN A 160 -6.89 -9.69 -7.73
C ASN A 160 -6.89 -9.68 -9.27
N LEU A 161 -6.13 -8.80 -9.91
CA LEU A 161 -6.22 -8.64 -11.36
C LEU A 161 -4.85 -8.42 -11.99
N CYS A 162 -4.41 -9.43 -12.74
CA CYS A 162 -3.19 -9.42 -13.54
C CYS A 162 -3.56 -9.27 -15.02
N ILE A 163 -3.15 -8.18 -15.67
CA ILE A 163 -3.42 -7.93 -17.09
C ILE A 163 -2.09 -7.64 -17.78
N SER A 164 -1.83 -8.35 -18.87
CA SER A 164 -0.60 -8.20 -19.67
C SER A 164 0.68 -8.30 -18.83
N GLY A 165 0.68 -9.21 -17.83
CA GLY A 165 1.83 -9.45 -16.94
C GLY A 165 2.05 -8.42 -15.84
N SER A 166 1.09 -7.51 -15.61
CA SER A 166 1.14 -6.50 -14.54
C SER A 166 -0.15 -6.46 -13.71
N CYS A 167 0.02 -6.34 -12.40
CA CYS A 167 -1.03 -6.10 -11.44
C CYS A 167 -1.58 -4.69 -11.62
N LEU A 168 -2.90 -4.60 -11.67
CA LEU A 168 -3.56 -3.30 -11.58
C LEU A 168 -3.53 -2.80 -10.14
N THR A 169 -3.58 -1.48 -9.97
CA THR A 169 -3.90 -0.89 -8.67
C THR A 169 -5.33 -1.26 -8.29
N GLU A 170 -5.69 -1.20 -7.01
CA GLU A 170 -7.09 -1.45 -6.60
C GLU A 170 -8.09 -0.55 -7.33
N GLU A 171 -7.75 0.74 -7.50
CA GLU A 171 -8.58 1.68 -8.25
C GLU A 171 -8.68 1.29 -9.73
N GLY A 172 -7.54 0.95 -10.36
CA GLY A 172 -7.51 0.48 -11.74
C GLY A 172 -8.36 -0.78 -11.94
N GLY A 173 -8.32 -1.72 -11.00
CA GLY A 173 -9.14 -2.93 -11.02
C GLY A 173 -10.63 -2.64 -10.91
N ARG A 174 -11.04 -1.73 -10.01
CA ARG A 174 -12.45 -1.31 -9.89
C ARG A 174 -12.97 -0.63 -11.17
N ASN A 175 -12.15 0.22 -11.79
CA ASN A 175 -12.52 0.90 -13.03
C ASN A 175 -12.65 -0.09 -14.19
N PHE A 176 -11.71 -1.03 -14.31
CA PHE A 176 -11.77 -2.10 -15.30
C PHE A 176 -13.08 -2.91 -15.19
N LEU A 177 -13.50 -3.29 -13.98
CA LEU A 177 -14.75 -4.02 -13.78
C LEU A 177 -15.99 -3.21 -14.21
N LYS A 178 -16.02 -1.90 -13.93
CA LYS A 178 -17.11 -1.02 -14.38
C LYS A 178 -17.17 -0.92 -15.90
N ASP A 179 -16.02 -0.81 -16.56
CA ASP A 179 -15.94 -0.72 -18.02
C ASP A 179 -16.44 -2.01 -18.68
N VAL A 180 -16.06 -3.18 -18.13
CA VAL A 180 -16.57 -4.49 -18.58
C VAL A 180 -18.09 -4.58 -18.36
N GLU A 181 -18.60 -4.16 -17.20
CA GLU A 181 -20.03 -4.18 -16.91
C GLU A 181 -20.82 -3.33 -17.93
N GLN A 182 -20.37 -2.09 -18.18
CA GLN A 182 -21.02 -1.19 -19.14
C GLN A 182 -20.98 -1.71 -20.57
N THR A 183 -19.88 -2.34 -20.98
CA THR A 183 -19.70 -2.80 -22.36
C THR A 183 -20.53 -4.04 -22.68
N TYR A 184 -20.70 -4.96 -21.73
CA TYR A 184 -21.25 -6.30 -22.04
C TYR A 184 -22.64 -6.59 -21.47
N PHE A 185 -23.14 -5.80 -20.52
CA PHE A 185 -24.39 -6.12 -19.82
C PHE A 185 -25.54 -5.13 -20.03
N TRP A 186 -25.32 -4.05 -20.79
CA TRP A 186 -26.32 -2.99 -21.02
C TRP A 186 -26.62 -2.72 -22.51
N GLU A 187 -26.45 -3.73 -23.36
CA GLU A 187 -27.06 -3.78 -24.72
C GLU A 187 -28.45 -4.42 -24.66
#